data_AF-A0AAV5DY61-F1
#
_entry.id   AF-A0AAV5DY61-F1
#
_cell.length_a   1.000
_cell.length_b   1.000
_cell.length_c   1.000
_cell.angle_alpha   90.00
_cell.angle_beta   90.00
_cell.angle_gamma   90.00
#
_symmetry.space_group_name_H-M   'P 1'
#
loop_
_entity.id
_entity.type
_entity.pdbx_description
1 polymer ?
#
loop_
_entity_poly.entity_id
_entity_poly.type
_entity_poly.pdbx_seq_one_letter_code
_entity_poly.pdbx_strand_id
1 'polypeptide(L)'
;MEPRIGNKFRVGRKLGSGSFGEIYLGTNVQTNEEVAIKLENVKTKHPQLLYESKLYRILQGGTGIPNVKWFGVEGDYNVLVMDLLGPSLEDLFSFCNRKLSLKTVLMLADQMVYIIDFGLAKKYRDTSTHQHIPYRENKNLTGTARYASVNTHLGIEQSRRDDMESLGYVLMYFLRGSLPWQGLKAGNKKQKYEKISERKIATSTEALCRGYPTEFASYFTTAAHYVLKMHQTINI
;
A
#
# COMPACT_ATOMS: atom_id res chain seq x y z
N MET A 1 -3.08 -2.75 -38.12
CA MET A 1 -2.88 -3.69 -37.00
C MET A 1 -3.33 -3.00 -35.73
N GLU A 2 -4.05 -3.68 -34.84
CA GLU A 2 -4.35 -3.14 -33.52
C GLU A 2 -3.04 -2.81 -32.78
N PRO A 3 -2.93 -1.67 -32.08
CA PRO A 3 -1.74 -1.32 -31.32
C PRO A 3 -1.48 -2.36 -30.23
N ARG A 4 -0.24 -2.86 -30.18
CA ARG A 4 0.22 -3.88 -29.23
C ARG A 4 1.42 -3.36 -28.47
N ILE A 5 1.43 -3.60 -27.17
CA ILE A 5 2.55 -3.26 -26.30
C ILE A 5 3.65 -4.30 -26.46
N GLY A 6 4.87 -3.85 -26.77
CA GLY A 6 6.04 -4.71 -26.94
C GLY A 6 5.82 -5.81 -27.99
N ASN A 7 4.96 -5.56 -28.99
CA ASN A 7 4.49 -6.51 -30.01
C ASN A 7 3.85 -7.81 -29.47
N LYS A 8 3.56 -7.90 -28.17
CA LYS A 8 3.12 -9.13 -27.48
C LYS A 8 1.79 -9.01 -26.76
N PHE A 9 1.46 -7.82 -26.25
CA PHE A 9 0.29 -7.65 -25.39
C PHE A 9 -0.73 -6.76 -26.05
N ARG A 10 -1.95 -7.28 -26.21
CA ARG A 10 -3.11 -6.48 -26.62
C ARG A 10 -3.72 -5.84 -25.38
N VAL A 11 -3.96 -4.52 -25.43
CA VAL A 11 -4.61 -3.77 -24.35
C VAL A 11 -6.12 -3.94 -24.46
N GLY A 12 -6.76 -4.29 -23.36
CA GLY A 12 -8.20 -4.46 -23.22
C GLY A 12 -8.84 -3.32 -22.43
N ARG A 13 -9.92 -3.64 -21.70
CA ARG A 13 -10.65 -2.66 -20.88
C ARG A 13 -9.82 -2.12 -19.72
N LYS A 14 -10.10 -0.89 -19.31
CA LYS A 14 -9.56 -0.30 -18.09
C LYS A 14 -10.07 -1.05 -16.86
N LEU A 15 -9.17 -1.39 -15.94
CA LEU A 15 -9.47 -2.05 -14.67
C LEU A 15 -9.55 -1.03 -13.51
N GLY A 16 -8.74 0.02 -13.57
CA GLY A 16 -8.70 1.02 -12.52
C GLY A 16 -7.74 2.17 -12.82
N SER A 17 -7.64 3.10 -11.88
CA SER A 17 -6.69 4.20 -11.91
C SER A 17 -6.19 4.50 -10.51
N GLY A 18 -4.88 4.72 -10.39
CA GLY A 18 -4.22 5.11 -9.14
C GLY A 18 -3.63 6.51 -9.23
N SER A 19 -2.91 6.93 -8.19
CA SER A 19 -2.23 8.23 -8.16
C SER A 19 -1.08 8.36 -9.17
N PHE A 20 -0.58 7.24 -9.70
CA PHE A 20 0.63 7.17 -10.51
C PHE A 20 0.43 6.54 -11.90
N GLY A 21 -0.83 6.32 -12.31
CA GLY A 21 -1.12 5.74 -13.61
C GLY A 21 -2.47 5.05 -13.70
N GLU A 22 -2.71 4.48 -14.86
CA GLU A 22 -3.92 3.74 -15.19
C GLU A 22 -3.60 2.25 -15.32
N ILE A 23 -4.54 1.40 -14.92
CA ILE A 23 -4.41 -0.06 -15.00
C ILE A 23 -5.42 -0.59 -16.01
N TYR A 24 -4.96 -1.43 -16.92
CA TYR A 24 -5.75 -2.06 -17.98
C TYR A 24 -5.60 -3.58 -17.91
N LEU A 25 -6.65 -4.27 -18.33
CA LEU A 25 -6.56 -5.69 -18.68
C LEU A 25 -5.72 -5.79 -19.94
N GLY A 26 -4.85 -6.78 -20.01
CA GLY A 26 -4.12 -7.14 -21.22
C GLY A 26 -4.26 -8.62 -21.53
N THR A 27 -3.96 -8.98 -22.77
CA THR A 27 -3.86 -10.39 -23.19
C THR A 27 -2.55 -10.59 -23.95
N ASN A 28 -1.75 -11.57 -23.54
CA ASN A 28 -0.63 -12.03 -24.34
C ASN A 28 -1.17 -12.76 -25.58
N VAL A 29 -0.89 -12.23 -26.77
CA VAL A 29 -1.48 -12.72 -28.03
C VAL A 29 -0.94 -14.09 -28.46
N GLN A 30 0.17 -14.55 -27.88
CA GLN A 30 0.77 -15.85 -28.20
C GLN A 30 0.27 -16.96 -27.27
N THR A 31 0.08 -16.65 -25.98
CA THR A 31 -0.28 -17.64 -24.96
C THR A 31 -1.75 -17.55 -24.52
N ASN A 32 -2.48 -16.52 -24.95
CA ASN A 32 -3.81 -16.14 -24.44
C ASN A 32 -3.86 -15.87 -22.92
N GLU A 33 -2.70 -15.67 -22.29
CA GLU A 33 -2.62 -15.33 -20.87
C GLU A 33 -3.15 -13.91 -20.62
N GLU A 34 -4.04 -13.76 -19.63
CA GLU A 34 -4.49 -12.45 -19.15
C GLU A 34 -3.46 -11.81 -18.20
N VAL A 35 -3.26 -10.51 -18.35
CA VAL A 35 -2.23 -9.74 -17.63
C VAL A 35 -2.78 -8.40 -17.16
N ALA A 36 -2.13 -7.78 -16.17
CA ALA A 36 -2.37 -6.40 -15.80
C ALA A 36 -1.33 -5.48 -16.46
N ILE A 37 -1.78 -4.39 -17.08
CA ILE A 37 -0.94 -3.40 -17.76
C ILE A 37 -1.09 -2.06 -17.05
N LYS A 38 -0.01 -1.59 -16.41
CA LYS A 38 0.07 -0.26 -15.80
C LYS A 38 0.73 0.71 -16.77
N LEU A 39 0.07 1.83 -17.03
CA LEU A 39 0.53 2.89 -17.93
C LEU A 39 0.79 4.18 -17.14
N GLU A 40 1.96 4.78 -17.37
CA GLU A 40 2.35 6.09 -16.84
C GLU A 40 2.80 6.97 -18.02
N ASN A 41 2.23 8.17 -18.15
CA ASN A 41 2.62 9.09 -19.21
C ASN A 41 4.08 9.55 -19.02
N VAL A 42 4.92 9.45 -20.05
CA VAL A 42 6.35 9.81 -19.97
C VAL A 42 6.59 11.29 -19.65
N LYS A 43 5.60 12.16 -19.91
CA LYS A 43 5.65 13.61 -19.66
C LYS A 43 5.21 13.98 -18.23
N THR A 44 4.92 12.99 -17.38
CA THR A 44 4.57 13.25 -15.97
C THR A 44 5.71 13.97 -15.24
N LYS A 45 5.36 14.89 -14.34
CA LYS A 45 6.35 15.67 -13.56
C LYS A 45 7.16 14.81 -12.60
N HIS A 46 6.61 13.67 -12.17
CA HIS A 46 7.21 12.80 -11.17
C HIS A 46 7.09 11.34 -11.62
N PRO A 47 7.93 10.88 -12.57
CA PRO A 47 7.88 9.51 -13.08
C PRO A 47 8.35 8.54 -11.99
N GLN A 48 7.60 7.46 -11.80
CA GLN A 48 7.82 6.47 -10.74
C GLN A 48 7.76 5.04 -11.27
N LEU A 49 7.15 4.79 -12.43
CA LEU A 49 6.90 3.41 -12.91
C LEU A 49 8.19 2.62 -13.19
N LEU A 50 9.27 3.31 -13.62
CA LEU A 50 10.61 2.68 -13.75
C LEU A 50 11.20 2.27 -12.39
N TYR A 51 11.00 3.08 -11.36
CA TYR A 51 11.45 2.74 -10.02
C TYR A 51 10.65 1.56 -9.46
N GLU A 52 9.33 1.61 -9.61
CA GLU A 52 8.42 0.53 -9.23
C GLU A 52 8.77 -0.79 -9.93
N SER A 53 9.06 -0.77 -11.24
CA SER A 53 9.42 -1.99 -11.97
C SER A 53 10.73 -2.62 -11.50
N LYS A 54 11.72 -1.80 -11.10
CA LYS A 54 12.96 -2.28 -10.48
C LYS A 54 12.70 -2.92 -9.11
N LEU A 55 11.81 -2.35 -8.30
CA LEU A 55 11.46 -2.92 -7.01
C LEU A 55 10.78 -4.29 -7.18
N TYR A 56 9.82 -4.43 -8.09
CA TYR A 56 9.23 -5.74 -8.35
C TYR A 56 10.28 -6.77 -8.77
N ARG A 57 11.25 -6.41 -9.63
CA ARG A 57 12.33 -7.34 -10.02
C ARG A 57 13.21 -7.77 -8.85
N ILE A 58 13.46 -6.89 -7.89
CA ILE A 58 14.23 -7.21 -6.66
C ILE A 58 13.44 -8.16 -5.75
N LEU A 59 12.11 -7.97 -5.68
CA LEU A 59 11.22 -8.74 -4.81
C LEU A 59 10.70 -10.04 -5.45
N GLN A 60 10.95 -10.24 -6.75
CA GLN A 60 10.44 -11.37 -7.51
C GLN A 60 10.93 -12.70 -6.93
N GLY A 61 10.03 -13.68 -6.88
CA GLY A 61 10.24 -14.96 -6.18
C GLY A 61 9.79 -14.93 -4.71
N GLY A 62 9.51 -13.75 -4.15
CA GLY A 62 8.86 -13.61 -2.85
C GLY A 62 7.40 -14.09 -2.89
N THR A 63 6.94 -14.68 -1.77
CA THR A 63 5.52 -15.04 -1.61
C THR A 63 4.67 -13.77 -1.64
N GLY A 64 3.56 -13.78 -2.39
CA GLY A 64 2.68 -12.62 -2.52
C GLY A 64 3.20 -11.49 -3.40
N ILE A 65 4.25 -11.71 -4.21
CA ILE A 65 4.75 -10.71 -5.15
C ILE A 65 4.38 -11.14 -6.59
N PRO A 66 3.66 -10.30 -7.36
CA PRO A 66 3.34 -10.61 -8.75
C PRO A 66 4.59 -10.56 -9.63
N ASN A 67 4.66 -11.43 -10.64
CA ASN A 67 5.77 -11.45 -11.58
C ASN A 67 5.67 -10.30 -12.59
N VAL A 68 6.80 -9.68 -12.89
CA VAL A 68 6.92 -8.74 -14.00
C VAL A 68 7.13 -9.53 -15.28
N LYS A 69 6.20 -9.39 -16.23
CA LYS A 69 6.27 -10.04 -17.54
C LYS A 69 7.01 -9.18 -18.55
N TRP A 70 6.82 -7.86 -18.47
CA TRP A 70 7.48 -6.91 -19.35
C TRP A 70 7.50 -5.51 -18.76
N PHE A 71 8.53 -4.74 -19.09
CA PHE A 71 8.59 -3.31 -18.82
C PHE A 71 9.28 -2.62 -20.00
N GLY A 72 8.76 -1.48 -20.43
CA GLY A 72 9.33 -0.69 -21.51
C GLY A 72 8.57 0.61 -21.76
N VAL A 73 8.94 1.29 -22.85
CA VAL A 73 8.28 2.52 -23.30
C VAL A 73 7.56 2.21 -24.62
N GLU A 74 6.29 2.58 -24.70
CA GLU A 74 5.46 2.43 -25.91
C GLU A 74 4.76 3.76 -26.19
N GLY A 75 5.17 4.44 -27.27
CA GLY A 75 4.71 5.79 -27.58
C GLY A 75 4.99 6.79 -26.44
N ASP A 76 3.94 7.43 -25.94
CA ASP A 76 3.99 8.42 -24.85
C ASP A 76 3.87 7.80 -23.44
N TYR A 77 4.03 6.47 -23.30
CA TYR A 77 3.82 5.78 -22.02
C TYR A 77 5.01 4.90 -21.60
N ASN A 78 5.40 5.04 -20.33
CA ASN A 78 6.05 3.96 -19.60
C ASN A 78 5.01 2.89 -19.31
N VAL A 79 5.39 1.63 -19.48
CA VAL A 79 4.47 0.51 -19.39
C VAL A 79 5.07 -0.61 -18.54
N LEU A 80 4.28 -1.10 -17.60
CA LEU A 80 4.61 -2.25 -16.77
C LEU A 80 3.52 -3.32 -16.93
N VAL A 81 3.91 -4.50 -17.42
CA VAL A 81 3.05 -5.67 -17.58
C VAL A 81 3.40 -6.68 -16.49
N MET A 82 2.40 -7.09 -15.72
CA MET A 82 2.55 -8.02 -14.60
C MET A 82 1.41 -9.04 -14.57
N ASP A 83 1.53 -10.05 -13.70
CA ASP A 83 0.46 -11.00 -13.43
C ASP A 83 -0.87 -10.28 -13.13
N LEU A 84 -1.96 -10.74 -13.75
CA LEU A 84 -3.29 -10.31 -13.36
C LEU A 84 -3.69 -11.06 -12.09
N LEU A 85 -4.12 -10.32 -11.07
CA LEU A 85 -4.58 -10.87 -9.80
C LEU A 85 -6.11 -10.84 -9.69
N GLY A 86 -6.63 -11.49 -8.66
CA GLY A 86 -8.04 -11.44 -8.31
C GLY A 86 -8.48 -10.08 -7.72
N PRO A 87 -9.73 -10.01 -7.23
CA PRO A 87 -10.28 -8.80 -6.60
C PRO A 87 -9.43 -8.32 -5.41
N SER A 88 -9.43 -7.02 -5.17
CA SER A 88 -8.76 -6.45 -3.99
C SER A 88 -9.50 -6.82 -2.70
N LEU A 89 -8.83 -6.68 -1.55
CA LEU A 89 -9.49 -6.87 -0.25
C LEU A 89 -10.64 -5.87 -0.02
N GLU A 90 -10.62 -4.67 -0.61
CA GLU A 90 -11.75 -3.72 -0.53
C GLU A 90 -12.95 -4.19 -1.38
N ASP A 91 -12.71 -4.83 -2.53
CA ASP A 91 -13.77 -5.42 -3.34
C ASP A 91 -14.44 -6.59 -2.60
N LEU A 92 -13.62 -7.50 -2.07
CA LEU A 92 -14.11 -8.63 -1.26
C LEU A 92 -14.84 -8.14 0.00
N PHE A 93 -14.33 -7.09 0.64
CA PHE A 93 -15.00 -6.46 1.77
C PHE A 93 -16.38 -5.92 1.40
N SER A 94 -16.50 -5.31 0.22
CA SER A 94 -17.77 -4.79 -0.29
C SER A 94 -18.75 -5.91 -0.61
N PHE A 95 -18.30 -7.02 -1.19
CA PHE A 95 -19.12 -8.22 -1.41
C PHE A 95 -19.64 -8.84 -0.09
N CYS A 96 -18.87 -8.68 0.99
CA CYS A 96 -19.23 -9.13 2.33
C CYS A 96 -20.00 -8.08 3.14
N ASN A 97 -20.74 -7.17 2.50
CA ASN A 97 -21.51 -6.10 3.15
C ASN A 97 -20.67 -5.26 4.13
N ARG A 98 -19.38 -5.06 3.80
CA ARG A 98 -18.43 -4.24 4.55
C ARG A 98 -18.24 -4.70 6.00
N LYS A 99 -18.25 -6.01 6.23
CA LYS A 99 -17.84 -6.60 7.51
C LYS A 99 -17.25 -7.99 7.31
N LEU A 100 -16.00 -8.19 7.72
CA LEU A 100 -15.36 -9.51 7.70
C LEU A 100 -15.49 -10.17 9.08
N SER A 101 -15.58 -11.51 9.08
CA SER A 101 -15.55 -12.28 10.32
C SER A 101 -14.18 -12.20 10.99
N LEU A 102 -14.12 -12.43 12.30
CA LEU A 102 -12.85 -12.52 13.03
C LEU A 102 -11.91 -13.57 12.40
N LYS A 103 -12.43 -14.76 12.07
CA LYS A 103 -11.66 -15.82 11.41
C LYS A 103 -11.01 -15.32 10.11
N THR A 104 -11.77 -14.65 9.26
CA THR A 104 -11.27 -14.10 7.99
C THR A 104 -10.18 -13.06 8.23
N VAL A 105 -10.38 -12.14 9.18
CA VAL A 105 -9.39 -11.09 9.48
C VAL A 105 -8.10 -11.69 10.03
N LEU A 106 -8.17 -12.69 10.90
CA LEU A 106 -6.99 -13.37 11.42
C LEU A 106 -6.22 -14.13 10.33
N MET A 107 -6.92 -14.80 9.41
CA MET A 107 -6.28 -15.45 8.26
C MET A 107 -5.58 -14.43 7.34
N LEU A 108 -6.21 -13.28 7.10
CA LEU A 108 -5.59 -12.20 6.32
C LEU A 108 -4.37 -11.59 7.01
N ALA A 109 -4.42 -11.45 8.35
CA ALA A 109 -3.31 -10.93 9.14
C ALA A 109 -2.10 -11.87 9.13
N ASP A 110 -2.32 -13.19 9.14
CA ASP A 110 -1.26 -14.20 9.09
C ASP A 110 -0.63 -14.31 7.71
N GLN A 111 -1.46 -14.44 6.66
CA GLN A 111 -0.96 -14.85 5.36
C GLN A 111 -0.30 -13.73 4.56
N MET A 112 -0.58 -12.45 4.86
CA MET A 112 -0.28 -11.29 4.01
C MET A 112 -0.35 -11.67 2.52
N VAL A 113 -1.57 -11.67 1.99
CA VAL A 113 -1.91 -11.93 0.58
C VAL A 113 -1.04 -11.07 -0.35
N TYR A 114 -1.16 -11.29 -1.67
CA TYR A 114 -0.47 -10.48 -2.67
C TYR A 114 -0.46 -8.97 -2.36
N ILE A 115 0.73 -8.39 -2.35
CA ILE A 115 0.95 -6.94 -2.19
C ILE A 115 1.36 -6.33 -3.52
N ILE A 116 0.77 -5.19 -3.83
CA ILE A 116 0.96 -4.47 -5.08
C ILE A 116 1.18 -2.97 -4.81
N ASP A 117 1.55 -2.26 -5.87
CA ASP A 117 1.76 -0.81 -5.92
C ASP A 117 2.93 -0.30 -5.06
N PHE A 118 4.15 -0.54 -5.55
CA PHE A 118 5.38 -0.06 -4.91
C PHE A 118 5.75 1.38 -5.30
N GLY A 119 4.85 2.15 -5.92
CA GLY A 119 5.13 3.53 -6.36
C GLY A 119 5.51 4.48 -5.21
N LEU A 120 4.98 4.23 -4.01
CA LEU A 120 5.29 5.00 -2.79
C LEU A 120 6.40 4.39 -1.93
N ALA A 121 6.90 3.21 -2.28
CA ALA A 121 7.91 2.53 -1.48
C ALA A 121 9.22 3.33 -1.43
N LYS A 122 9.93 3.23 -0.30
CA LYS A 122 11.22 3.89 -0.11
C LYS A 122 12.20 2.98 0.62
N LYS A 123 13.48 3.09 0.25
CA LYS A 123 14.58 2.42 0.97
C LYS A 123 14.74 3.06 2.36
N TYR A 124 14.54 2.27 3.42
CA TYR A 124 14.65 2.74 4.82
C TYR A 124 15.99 2.40 5.48
N ARG A 125 16.82 1.58 4.85
CA ARG A 125 18.17 1.25 5.33
C ARG A 125 19.10 1.00 4.17
N ASP A 126 20.40 1.16 4.38
CA ASP A 126 21.37 0.76 3.38
C ASP A 126 21.36 -0.77 3.13
N THR A 127 21.62 -1.17 1.90
CA THR A 127 21.58 -2.58 1.49
C THR A 127 22.84 -3.32 1.89
N SER A 128 23.97 -2.62 2.03
CA SER A 128 25.27 -3.21 2.35
C SER A 128 25.60 -3.04 3.84
N THR A 129 25.45 -1.84 4.38
CA THR A 129 25.78 -1.56 5.79
C THR A 129 24.62 -1.79 6.75
N HIS A 130 23.40 -1.95 6.22
CA HIS A 130 22.16 -1.99 7.00
C HIS A 130 21.91 -0.77 7.88
N GLN A 131 22.65 0.32 7.68
CA GLN A 131 22.44 1.58 8.39
C GLN A 131 21.05 2.12 8.10
N HIS A 132 20.28 2.37 9.15
CA HIS A 132 18.93 2.92 9.03
C HIS A 132 18.96 4.37 8.56
N ILE A 133 17.93 4.81 7.83
CA ILE A 133 17.76 6.22 7.50
C ILE A 133 17.68 7.07 8.78
N PRO A 134 18.22 8.30 8.76
CA PRO A 134 18.13 9.20 9.91
C PRO A 134 16.67 9.63 10.13
N TYR A 135 16.36 9.95 11.39
CA TYR A 135 15.10 10.59 11.75
C TYR A 135 15.00 11.97 11.08
N ARG A 136 13.81 12.27 10.53
CA ARG A 136 13.52 13.55 9.86
C ARG A 136 12.07 13.94 10.13
N GLU A 137 11.84 15.25 10.23
CA GLU A 137 10.52 15.86 10.41
C GLU A 137 10.15 16.71 9.19
N ASN A 138 9.02 17.41 9.27
CA ASN A 138 8.50 18.30 8.22
C ASN A 138 8.26 17.60 6.88
N LYS A 139 7.88 16.32 6.92
CA LYS A 139 7.48 15.54 5.76
C LYS A 139 6.02 15.78 5.41
N ASN A 140 5.74 15.78 4.11
CA ASN A 140 4.37 15.77 3.63
C ASN A 140 3.75 14.40 3.83
N LEU A 141 2.44 14.37 4.13
CA LEU A 141 1.68 13.13 4.15
C LEU A 141 1.74 12.47 2.77
N THR A 142 2.10 11.18 2.77
CA THR A 142 2.06 10.32 1.58
C THR A 142 1.10 9.17 1.83
N GLY A 143 0.44 8.70 0.77
CA GLY A 143 -0.55 7.62 0.85
C GLY A 143 -1.93 8.07 1.34
N THR A 144 -2.72 7.08 1.79
CA THR A 144 -4.12 7.27 2.18
C THR A 144 -4.23 7.69 3.64
N ALA A 145 -4.68 8.92 3.89
CA ALA A 145 -4.79 9.51 5.25
C ALA A 145 -5.59 8.64 6.26
N ARG A 146 -6.53 7.83 5.78
CA ARG A 146 -7.32 6.90 6.60
C ARG A 146 -6.44 5.87 7.33
N TYR A 147 -5.44 5.32 6.64
CA TYR A 147 -4.58 4.25 7.15
C TYR A 147 -3.21 4.76 7.57
N ALA A 148 -2.81 5.98 7.20
CA ALA A 148 -1.53 6.57 7.60
C ALA A 148 -1.33 6.56 9.13
N SER A 149 -0.09 6.28 9.58
CA SER A 149 0.29 6.33 10.99
C SER A 149 0.13 7.73 11.59
N VAL A 150 0.04 7.82 12.92
CA VAL A 150 0.05 9.11 13.65
C VAL A 150 1.32 9.89 13.31
N ASN A 151 2.48 9.24 13.28
CA ASN A 151 3.76 9.87 12.91
C ASN A 151 3.71 10.50 11.51
N THR A 152 3.07 9.84 10.54
CA THR A 152 2.92 10.38 9.18
C THR A 152 2.10 11.67 9.20
N HIS A 153 1.05 11.74 10.02
CA HIS A 153 0.26 12.98 10.17
C HIS A 153 1.05 14.08 10.88
N LEU A 154 1.98 13.73 11.77
CA LEU A 154 2.89 14.65 12.45
C LEU A 154 4.09 15.08 11.58
N GLY A 155 4.15 14.62 10.33
CA GLY A 155 5.23 14.97 9.40
C GLY A 155 6.58 14.31 9.71
N ILE A 156 6.56 13.19 10.43
CA ILE A 156 7.76 12.39 10.71
C ILE A 156 8.01 11.43 9.54
N GLU A 157 9.27 11.25 9.14
CA GLU A 157 9.67 10.29 8.11
C GLU A 157 9.25 8.87 8.49
N GLN A 158 8.57 8.20 7.57
CA GLN A 158 8.07 6.85 7.77
C GLN A 158 9.22 5.83 7.86
N SER A 159 8.98 4.81 8.67
CA SER A 159 9.84 3.64 8.85
C SER A 159 8.97 2.38 8.99
N ARG A 160 9.60 1.25 9.31
CA ARG A 160 8.91 -0.04 9.48
C ARG A 160 7.70 -0.01 10.43
N ARG A 161 7.73 0.80 11.50
CA ARG A 161 6.60 0.89 12.45
C ARG A 161 5.34 1.46 11.81
N ASP A 162 5.51 2.34 10.83
CA ASP A 162 4.40 3.07 10.22
C ASP A 162 3.58 2.15 9.31
N ASP A 163 4.24 1.21 8.62
CA ASP A 163 3.57 0.13 7.87
C ASP A 163 2.80 -0.80 8.82
N MET A 164 3.40 -1.19 9.95
CA MET A 164 2.75 -2.05 10.94
C MET A 164 1.54 -1.36 11.58
N GLU A 165 1.64 -0.09 11.96
CA GLU A 165 0.51 0.68 12.49
C GLU A 165 -0.61 0.80 11.44
N SER A 166 -0.24 1.07 10.18
CA SER A 166 -1.18 1.15 9.06
C SER A 166 -1.93 -0.16 8.84
N LEU A 167 -1.22 -1.30 8.90
CA LEU A 167 -1.84 -2.64 8.84
C LEU A 167 -2.82 -2.85 9.99
N GLY A 168 -2.48 -2.43 11.21
CA GLY A 168 -3.40 -2.49 12.35
C GLY A 168 -4.71 -1.74 12.07
N TYR A 169 -4.63 -0.52 11.51
CA TYR A 169 -5.82 0.23 11.11
C TYR A 169 -6.63 -0.47 10.02
N VAL A 170 -5.98 -1.14 9.06
CA VAL A 170 -6.66 -1.94 8.02
C VAL A 170 -7.39 -3.14 8.62
N LEU A 171 -6.76 -3.87 9.55
CA LEU A 171 -7.40 -5.00 10.25
C LEU A 171 -8.62 -4.54 11.06
N MET A 172 -8.47 -3.44 11.82
CA MET A 172 -9.59 -2.86 12.56
C MET A 172 -10.69 -2.33 11.65
N TYR A 173 -10.35 -1.80 10.48
CA TYR A 173 -11.32 -1.38 9.48
C TYR A 173 -12.17 -2.54 8.97
N PHE A 174 -11.55 -3.69 8.65
CA PHE A 174 -12.28 -4.87 8.19
C PHE A 174 -13.20 -5.48 9.26
N LEU A 175 -12.80 -5.43 10.53
CA LEU A 175 -13.64 -5.90 11.64
C LEU A 175 -14.82 -4.96 11.93
N ARG A 176 -14.56 -3.65 11.90
CA ARG A 176 -15.51 -2.62 12.34
C ARG A 176 -16.45 -2.13 11.25
N GLY A 177 -16.12 -2.32 9.97
CA GLY A 177 -16.84 -1.69 8.85
C GLY A 177 -16.38 -0.26 8.56
N SER A 178 -15.93 0.44 9.60
CA SER A 178 -15.38 1.79 9.51
C SER A 178 -14.46 2.13 10.69
N LEU A 179 -13.58 3.11 10.45
CA LEU A 179 -12.70 3.72 11.45
C LEU A 179 -13.32 5.02 11.99
N PRO A 180 -13.08 5.37 13.28
CA PRO A 180 -13.69 6.53 13.94
C PRO A 180 -13.43 7.90 13.28
N TRP A 181 -12.40 7.99 12.43
CA TRP A 181 -12.01 9.19 11.69
C TRP A 181 -12.54 9.23 10.23
N GLN A 182 -13.49 8.36 9.88
CA GLN A 182 -14.19 8.43 8.57
C GLN A 182 -15.37 9.41 8.61
N GLY A 183 -15.74 9.94 7.43
CA GLY A 183 -16.93 10.80 7.28
C GLY A 183 -16.82 12.22 7.86
N LEU A 184 -15.64 12.64 8.32
CA LEU A 184 -15.43 13.97 8.89
C LEU A 184 -15.64 15.08 7.84
N LYS A 185 -16.52 16.04 8.16
CA LYS A 185 -16.79 17.22 7.32
C LYS A 185 -15.64 18.23 7.43
N ALA A 186 -15.15 18.74 6.31
CA ALA A 186 -14.10 19.75 6.24
C ALA A 186 -14.28 20.62 4.99
N GLY A 187 -13.84 21.88 5.03
CA GLY A 187 -13.96 22.81 3.91
C GLY A 187 -12.95 22.55 2.79
N ASN A 188 -11.81 21.95 3.10
CA ASN A 188 -10.79 21.57 2.12
C ASN A 188 -10.01 20.32 2.55
N LYS A 189 -9.14 19.82 1.66
CA LYS A 189 -8.34 18.60 1.87
C LYS A 189 -7.36 18.71 3.05
N LYS A 190 -6.72 19.87 3.24
CA LYS A 190 -5.79 20.12 4.34
C LYS A 190 -6.51 20.02 5.69
N GLN A 191 -7.62 20.74 5.84
CA GLN A 191 -8.49 20.67 7.02
C GLN A 191 -9.03 19.27 7.26
N LYS A 192 -9.35 18.52 6.19
CA LYS A 192 -9.79 17.13 6.32
C LYS A 192 -8.69 16.25 6.93
N TYR A 193 -7.44 16.45 6.53
CA TYR A 193 -6.30 15.68 7.03
C TYR A 193 -5.99 16.05 8.47
N GLU A 194 -6.03 17.34 8.82
CA GLU A 194 -5.90 17.84 10.19
C GLU A 194 -6.95 17.20 11.12
N LYS A 195 -8.23 17.21 10.71
CA LYS A 195 -9.31 16.57 11.48
C LYS A 195 -9.14 15.06 11.64
N ILE A 196 -8.64 14.37 10.61
CA ILE A 196 -8.33 12.93 10.72
C ILE A 196 -7.19 12.71 11.73
N SER A 197 -6.14 13.52 11.66
CA SER A 197 -5.01 13.47 12.60
C SER A 197 -5.47 13.67 14.03
N GLU A 198 -6.20 14.76 14.30
CA GLU A 198 -6.75 15.07 15.62
C GLU A 198 -7.61 13.92 16.16
N ARG A 199 -8.49 13.35 15.33
CA ARG A 199 -9.34 12.23 15.73
C ARG A 199 -8.55 10.95 16.00
N LYS A 200 -7.48 10.67 15.22
CA LYS A 200 -6.59 9.53 15.47
C LYS A 200 -5.87 9.68 16.80
N ILE A 201 -5.26 10.83 17.05
CA ILE A 201 -4.53 11.13 18.30
C ILE A 201 -5.47 11.05 19.51
N ALA A 202 -6.70 11.55 19.39
CA ALA A 202 -7.69 11.51 20.47
C ALA A 202 -8.30 10.11 20.72
N THR A 203 -8.16 9.17 19.79
CA THR A 203 -8.73 7.82 19.93
C THR A 203 -7.66 6.88 20.47
N SER A 204 -7.76 6.50 21.75
CA SER A 204 -6.83 5.52 22.33
C SER A 204 -6.95 4.15 21.64
N THR A 205 -5.89 3.35 21.71
CA THR A 205 -5.88 1.97 21.19
C THR A 205 -7.00 1.13 21.79
N GLU A 206 -7.25 1.27 23.10
CA GLU A 206 -8.30 0.56 23.82
C GLU A 206 -9.69 1.00 23.34
N ALA A 207 -9.88 2.29 23.06
CA ALA A 207 -11.12 2.81 22.51
C ALA A 207 -11.36 2.29 21.08
N LEU A 208 -10.31 2.26 20.24
CA LEU A 208 -10.38 1.72 18.88
C LEU A 208 -10.74 0.23 18.88
N CYS A 209 -10.12 -0.55 19.78
CA CYS A 209 -10.24 -2.01 19.84
C CYS A 209 -11.37 -2.50 20.76
N ARG A 210 -12.12 -1.60 21.40
CA ARG A 210 -13.22 -1.96 22.31
C ARG A 210 -14.24 -2.88 21.64
N GLY A 211 -14.52 -4.01 22.29
CA GLY A 211 -15.48 -5.02 21.78
C GLY A 211 -14.87 -6.04 20.80
N TYR A 212 -13.55 -6.01 20.59
CA TYR A 212 -12.79 -6.98 19.80
C TYR A 212 -11.73 -7.67 20.67
N PRO A 213 -11.12 -8.79 20.20
CA PRO A 213 -10.07 -9.48 20.96
C PRO A 213 -8.92 -8.56 21.35
N THR A 214 -8.37 -8.77 22.54
CA THR A 214 -7.33 -7.90 23.13
C THR A 214 -6.03 -7.88 22.33
N GLU A 215 -5.78 -8.93 21.55
CA GLU A 215 -4.63 -9.08 20.66
C GLU A 215 -4.52 -7.94 19.65
N PHE A 216 -5.65 -7.35 19.21
CA PHE A 216 -5.62 -6.18 18.33
C PHE A 216 -5.04 -4.95 19.04
N ALA A 217 -5.36 -4.74 20.31
CA ALA A 217 -4.74 -3.66 21.09
C ALA A 217 -3.26 -3.96 21.34
N SER A 218 -2.93 -5.20 21.74
CA SER A 218 -1.55 -5.65 21.92
C SER A 218 -0.70 -5.51 20.66
N TYR A 219 -1.30 -5.70 19.47
CA TYR A 219 -0.63 -5.49 18.19
C TYR A 219 -0.16 -4.04 18.02
N PHE A 220 -1.03 -3.05 18.28
CA PHE A 220 -0.64 -1.64 18.18
C PHE A 220 0.45 -1.26 19.19
N THR A 221 0.32 -1.71 20.44
CA THR A 221 1.35 -1.49 21.46
C THR A 221 2.68 -2.11 21.04
N THR A 222 2.65 -3.33 20.50
CA THR A 222 3.85 -4.01 20.02
C THR A 222 4.45 -3.29 18.83
N ALA A 223 3.65 -2.90 17.83
CA ALA A 223 4.12 -2.17 16.64
C ALA A 223 4.81 -0.85 17.02
N ALA A 224 4.29 -0.13 18.01
CA ALA A 224 4.91 1.08 18.53
C ALA A 224 6.27 0.82 19.20
N HIS A 225 6.40 -0.29 19.93
CA HIS A 225 7.61 -0.62 20.69
C HIS A 225 8.67 -1.42 19.91
N TYR A 226 8.27 -2.15 18.86
CA TYR A 226 9.14 -3.09 18.12
C TYR A 226 10.35 -2.39 17.47
N VAL A 227 10.23 -1.11 17.16
CA VAL A 227 11.30 -0.33 16.52
C VAL A 227 12.30 0.27 17.53
N LEU A 228 11.89 0.51 18.77
CA LEU A 228 12.79 1.04 19.81
C LEU A 228 13.85 0.01 20.23
N LYS A 229 13.49 -1.28 20.30
CA LYS A 229 14.44 -2.35 20.66
C LYS A 229 15.54 -2.53 19.61
N MET A 230 15.26 -2.33 18.32
CA MET A 230 16.27 -2.44 17.26
C MET A 230 17.29 -1.30 17.23
N HIS A 231 17.06 -0.18 17.94
CA HIS A 231 18.09 0.86 18.13
C HIS A 231 19.01 0.56 19.31
N GLN A 232 18.59 -0.28 20.26
CA GLN A 232 19.43 -0.65 21.40
C GLN A 232 20.32 -1.87 21.14
N THR A 233 20.03 -2.69 20.12
CA THR A 233 20.84 -3.89 19.77
C THR A 233 21.96 -3.63 18.76
N ILE A 234 22.20 -2.38 18.35
CA ILE A 234 23.27 -2.01 17.39
C ILE A 234 24.48 -1.36 18.10
N ASN A 235 24.45 -1.25 19.42
CA ASN A 235 25.58 -0.79 20.23
C ASN A 235 26.10 -1.90 21.18
N ILE A 236 26.46 -3.06 20.62
CA ILE A 236 27.33 -4.05 21.27
C ILE A 236 28.37 -4.50 20.25
#